data_AF-A0A9E0S9A2-F1
#
_entry.id   AF-A0A9E0S9A2-F1
#
_cell.length_a   1.000
_cell.length_b   1.000
_cell.length_c   1.000
_cell.angle_alpha   90.00
_cell.angle_beta   90.00
_cell.angle_gamma   90.00
#
_symmetry.space_group_name_H-M   'P 1'
#
loop_
_entity.id
_entity.type
_entity.pdbx_description
1 polymer ?
#
loop_
_entity_poly.entity_id
_entity_poly.type
_entity_poly.pdbx_seq_one_letter_code
_entity_poly.pdbx_strand_id
1 'polypeptide(L)'
;MTNKTNLISSLNNTLKEYISNEKNYTHEEKERYIKNEVSLIFDARKILFSKIGLKALDDFNLIEVLNLNRPSQIYTAVIKSRDGYYYFKKNDSDEVEFLSIDLKELKKINSMLSCMIEEMDKKSNKLITEKTSTFDFDVYITKVISTKSIDTYFPNNVCDSKSDNN
;
A
#
# COMPACT_ATOMS: atom_id res chain seq x y z
N MET A 1 23.34 4.81 2.89
CA MET A 1 22.87 3.45 2.53
C MET A 1 21.64 3.13 3.37
N THR A 2 20.49 2.97 2.73
CA THR A 2 19.22 2.62 3.38
C THR A 2 19.27 1.16 3.86
N ASN A 3 19.22 0.93 5.16
CA ASN A 3 19.02 -0.43 5.69
C ASN A 3 17.54 -0.78 5.56
N LYS A 4 17.21 -1.90 4.89
CA LYS A 4 15.81 -2.35 4.70
C LYS A 4 15.02 -2.39 6.01
N THR A 5 15.69 -2.78 7.10
CA THR A 5 15.10 -2.82 8.44
C THR A 5 14.62 -1.43 8.87
N ASN A 6 15.45 -0.40 8.68
CA ASN A 6 15.10 0.97 9.04
C ASN A 6 13.96 1.50 8.18
N LEU A 7 13.95 1.20 6.88
CA LEU A 7 12.86 1.59 5.98
C LEU A 7 11.53 0.97 6.41
N ILE A 8 11.51 -0.35 6.67
CA ILE A 8 10.30 -1.05 7.11
C ILE A 8 9.79 -0.47 8.43
N SER A 9 10.68 -0.20 9.38
CA SER A 9 10.31 0.45 10.65
C SER A 9 9.74 1.85 10.44
N SER A 10 10.33 2.67 9.58
CA SER A 10 9.82 4.02 9.28
C SER A 10 8.45 3.96 8.59
N LEU A 11 8.27 3.10 7.59
CA LEU A 11 6.96 2.86 6.95
C LEU A 11 5.90 2.43 7.97
N ASN A 12 6.28 1.59 8.94
CA ASN A 12 5.38 1.14 10.00
C ASN A 12 4.99 2.27 10.95
N ASN A 13 5.96 3.11 11.31
CA ASN A 13 5.73 4.24 12.20
C ASN A 13 4.82 5.29 11.55
N THR A 14 5.05 5.63 10.28
CA THR A 14 4.18 6.56 9.55
C THR A 14 2.74 6.03 9.46
N LEU A 15 2.55 4.73 9.24
CA LEU A 15 1.22 4.12 9.21
C LEU A 15 0.55 4.18 10.60
N LYS A 16 1.28 3.87 11.67
CA LYS A 16 0.76 4.00 13.05
C LYS A 16 0.40 5.43 13.39
N GLU A 17 1.24 6.38 13.01
CA GLU A 17 1.02 7.81 13.25
C GLU A 17 -0.23 8.28 12.50
N TYR A 18 -0.39 7.89 11.24
CA TYR A 18 -1.59 8.18 10.47
C TYR A 18 -2.86 7.67 11.19
N ILE A 19 -2.89 6.39 11.56
CA ILE A 19 -4.05 5.78 12.26
C ILE A 19 -4.30 6.48 13.60
N SER A 20 -3.24 6.83 14.33
CA SER A 20 -3.35 7.52 15.62
C SER A 20 -3.94 8.93 15.48
N ASN A 21 -3.63 9.61 14.38
CA ASN A 21 -4.07 10.98 14.09
C ASN A 21 -5.43 11.05 13.38
N GLU A 22 -6.00 9.92 12.96
CA GLU A 22 -7.32 9.87 12.32
C GLU A 22 -8.40 10.37 13.29
N LYS A 23 -9.17 11.37 12.88
CA LYS A 23 -10.15 12.04 13.76
C LYS A 23 -11.44 11.24 13.91
N ASN A 24 -11.73 10.38 12.93
CA ASN A 24 -12.98 9.62 12.87
C ASN A 24 -12.93 8.31 13.67
N TYR A 25 -11.77 7.92 14.21
CA TYR A 25 -11.65 6.72 15.03
C TYR A 25 -11.67 7.04 16.52
N THR A 26 -12.44 6.24 17.25
CA THR A 26 -12.32 6.15 18.71
C THR A 26 -10.94 5.62 19.11
N HIS A 27 -10.56 5.83 20.36
CA HIS A 27 -9.29 5.32 20.88
C HIS A 27 -9.20 3.78 20.75
N GLU A 28 -10.27 3.06 21.10
CA GLU A 28 -10.33 1.60 21.01
C GLU A 28 -10.18 1.09 19.56
N GLU A 29 -10.82 1.76 18.60
CA GLU A 29 -10.65 1.44 17.19
C GLU A 29 -9.21 1.61 16.73
N LYS A 30 -8.55 2.72 17.11
CA LYS A 30 -7.14 2.97 16.77
C LYS A 30 -6.23 1.86 17.30
N GLU A 31 -6.43 1.47 18.55
CA GLU A 31 -5.67 0.37 19.15
C GLU A 31 -5.90 -0.96 18.43
N ARG A 32 -7.16 -1.28 18.08
CA ARG A 32 -7.53 -2.46 17.30
C ARG A 32 -6.82 -2.48 15.94
N TYR A 33 -6.85 -1.35 15.21
CA TYR A 33 -6.18 -1.20 13.92
C TYR A 33 -4.66 -1.41 14.04
N ILE A 34 -4.02 -0.76 15.02
CA ILE A 34 -2.58 -0.86 15.25
C ILE A 34 -2.16 -2.27 15.67
N LYS A 35 -2.96 -2.95 16.50
CA LYS A 35 -2.64 -4.29 17.01
C LYS A 35 -2.79 -5.37 15.94
N ASN A 36 -3.81 -5.26 15.08
CA ASN A 36 -4.16 -6.32 14.15
C ASN A 36 -3.62 -6.02 12.74
N GLU A 37 -4.12 -4.95 12.11
CA GLU A 37 -3.90 -4.68 10.69
C GLU A 37 -2.46 -4.23 10.42
N VAL A 38 -1.96 -3.30 11.23
CA VAL A 38 -0.58 -2.82 11.10
C VAL A 38 0.43 -3.94 11.34
N SER A 39 0.15 -4.87 12.25
CA SER A 39 1.03 -6.02 12.48
C SER A 39 1.10 -6.93 11.26
N LEU A 40 -0.05 -7.24 10.64
CA LEU A 40 -0.12 -8.05 9.42
C LEU A 40 0.64 -7.38 8.26
N ILE A 41 0.43 -6.08 8.07
CA ILE A 41 1.14 -5.28 7.06
C ILE A 41 2.65 -5.29 7.32
N PHE A 42 3.07 -5.14 8.58
CA PHE A 42 4.49 -5.14 8.94
C PHE A 42 5.19 -6.46 8.57
N ASP A 43 4.55 -7.60 8.85
CA ASP A 43 5.10 -8.90 8.51
C ASP A 43 5.10 -9.14 6.99
N ALA A 44 4.05 -8.75 6.28
CA ALA A 44 4.01 -8.80 4.82
C ALA A 44 5.12 -7.95 4.18
N ARG A 45 5.36 -6.72 4.70
CA ARG A 45 6.44 -5.84 4.26
C ARG A 45 7.81 -6.48 4.41
N LYS A 46 8.10 -7.18 5.51
CA LYS A 46 9.39 -7.89 5.67
C LYS A 46 9.65 -8.86 4.51
N ILE A 47 8.63 -9.64 4.14
CA ILE A 47 8.73 -10.61 3.04
C ILE A 47 8.88 -9.88 1.71
N LEU A 48 8.04 -8.87 1.44
CA LEU A 48 8.10 -8.05 0.23
C LEU A 48 9.49 -7.42 0.03
N PHE A 49 9.98 -6.66 1.00
CA PHE A 49 11.24 -5.95 0.88
C PHE A 49 12.46 -6.89 0.91
N SER A 50 12.32 -8.12 1.42
CA SER A 50 13.39 -9.13 1.28
C SER A 50 13.66 -9.49 -0.19
N LYS A 51 12.61 -9.46 -1.04
CA LYS A 51 12.67 -9.84 -2.46
C LYS A 51 13.14 -8.71 -3.39
N ILE A 52 13.13 -7.45 -2.94
CA ILE A 52 13.48 -6.28 -3.76
C ILE A 52 14.93 -5.85 -3.52
N GLY A 53 15.65 -5.51 -4.59
CA GLY A 53 17.02 -4.99 -4.51
C GLY A 53 17.08 -3.63 -3.81
N LEU A 54 18.13 -3.37 -3.03
CA LEU A 54 18.29 -2.11 -2.27
C LEU A 54 18.20 -0.84 -3.13
N LYS A 55 18.72 -0.89 -4.37
CA LYS A 55 18.72 0.26 -5.28
C LYS A 55 17.31 0.73 -5.67
N ALA A 56 16.35 -0.20 -5.70
CA ALA A 56 14.96 0.11 -6.01
C ALA A 56 14.20 0.81 -4.86
N LEU A 57 14.83 0.95 -3.68
CA LEU A 57 14.20 1.41 -2.44
C LEU A 57 14.60 2.84 -2.02
N ASP A 58 15.29 3.58 -2.88
CA ASP A 58 15.68 4.97 -2.58
C ASP A 58 14.54 5.96 -2.82
N ASP A 59 13.74 5.77 -3.88
CA ASP A 59 12.56 6.57 -4.22
C ASP A 59 11.49 5.64 -4.82
N PHE A 60 10.34 5.51 -4.16
CA PHE A 60 9.27 4.64 -4.65
C PHE A 60 7.89 5.06 -4.14
N ASN A 61 6.88 4.62 -4.89
CA ASN A 61 5.49 4.64 -4.49
C ASN A 61 5.09 3.22 -4.10
N LEU A 62 4.44 3.07 -2.94
CA LEU A 62 3.91 1.82 -2.43
C LEU A 62 2.40 1.96 -2.29
N ILE A 63 1.67 1.00 -2.85
CA ILE A 63 0.23 0.86 -2.66
C ILE A 63 -0.01 -0.50 -2.01
N GLU A 64 -0.75 -0.51 -0.92
CA GLU A 64 -1.03 -1.70 -0.12
C GLU A 64 -2.53 -1.82 0.06
N VAL A 65 -3.04 -3.03 -0.18
CA VAL A 65 -4.45 -3.37 -0.02
C VAL A 65 -4.53 -4.48 1.01
N LEU A 66 -5.31 -4.25 2.07
CA LEU A 66 -5.63 -5.22 3.10
C LEU A 66 -7.11 -5.60 2.98
N ASN A 67 -7.38 -6.87 2.71
CA ASN A 67 -8.73 -7.41 2.57
C ASN A 67 -8.93 -8.64 3.46
N LEU A 68 -9.28 -8.38 4.73
CA LEU A 68 -9.53 -9.43 5.72
C LEU A 68 -10.76 -10.29 5.40
N ASN A 69 -11.63 -9.84 4.50
CA ASN A 69 -12.81 -10.57 4.07
C ASN A 69 -12.52 -11.55 2.92
N ARG A 70 -11.29 -11.58 2.39
CA ARG A 70 -10.86 -12.48 1.30
C ARG A 70 -9.63 -13.30 1.69
N PRO A 71 -9.81 -14.50 2.27
CA PRO A 71 -8.69 -15.35 2.72
C PRO A 71 -7.67 -15.69 1.62
N SER A 72 -8.11 -15.78 0.36
CA SER A 72 -7.24 -16.04 -0.80
C SER A 72 -6.35 -14.85 -1.19
N GLN A 73 -6.58 -13.67 -0.60
CA GLN A 73 -5.87 -12.43 -0.91
C GLN A 73 -5.99 -11.44 0.26
N ILE A 74 -5.35 -11.79 1.38
CA ILE A 74 -5.38 -10.93 2.58
C ILE A 74 -4.60 -9.65 2.34
N TYR A 75 -3.44 -9.73 1.70
CA TYR A 75 -2.58 -8.58 1.46
C TYR A 75 -2.10 -8.55 0.01
N THR A 76 -2.21 -7.40 -0.63
CA THR A 76 -1.65 -7.14 -1.95
C THR A 76 -0.88 -5.85 -1.92
N ALA A 77 0.28 -5.81 -2.55
CA ALA A 77 1.07 -4.61 -2.66
C ALA A 77 1.61 -4.43 -4.08
N VAL A 78 1.73 -3.16 -4.48
CA VAL A 78 2.47 -2.76 -5.68
C VAL A 78 3.48 -1.70 -5.29
N ILE A 79 4.72 -1.91 -5.69
CA ILE A 79 5.77 -0.91 -5.62
C ILE A 79 6.07 -0.41 -7.03
N LYS A 80 5.94 0.89 -7.26
CA LYS A 80 6.55 1.57 -8.41
C LYS A 80 7.87 2.19 -7.96
N SER A 81 8.96 1.69 -8.52
CA SER A 81 10.31 2.22 -8.32
C SER A 81 10.90 2.73 -9.63
N ARG A 82 12.15 3.22 -9.60
CA ARG A 82 12.91 3.52 -10.82
C ARG A 82 13.18 2.29 -11.70
N ASP A 83 13.28 1.12 -11.08
CA ASP A 83 13.66 -0.13 -11.76
C ASP A 83 12.44 -0.85 -12.37
N GLY A 84 11.22 -0.34 -12.13
CA GLY A 84 9.98 -0.93 -12.62
C GLY A 84 8.93 -1.13 -11.54
N TYR A 85 7.98 -2.03 -11.80
CA TYR A 85 6.87 -2.35 -10.91
C TYR A 85 7.04 -3.73 -10.28
N TYR A 86 6.82 -3.81 -8.98
CA TYR A 86 6.82 -5.08 -8.24
C TYR A 86 5.44 -5.33 -7.69
N TYR A 87 4.82 -6.42 -8.12
CA TYR A 87 3.56 -6.90 -7.58
C TYR A 87 3.82 -7.98 -6.53
N PHE A 88 3.08 -7.90 -5.43
CA PHE A 88 3.16 -8.84 -4.34
C PHE A 88 1.76 -9.17 -3.85
N LYS A 89 1.52 -10.45 -3.57
CA LYS A 89 0.29 -10.94 -2.97
C LYS A 89 0.62 -11.99 -1.93
N LYS A 90 -0.06 -11.90 -0.79
CA LYS A 90 -0.01 -12.87 0.29
C LYS A 90 -1.43 -13.31 0.66
N ASN A 91 -1.63 -14.61 0.80
CA ASN A 91 -2.88 -15.20 1.29
C ASN A 91 -2.77 -15.62 2.78
N ASP A 92 -3.85 -16.18 3.31
CA ASP A 92 -3.93 -16.63 4.70
C ASP A 92 -3.06 -17.86 5.01
N SER A 93 -2.80 -18.70 4.01
CA SER A 93 -1.94 -19.89 4.13
C SER A 93 -0.44 -19.57 4.00
N ASP A 94 -0.05 -18.30 4.16
CA ASP A 94 1.31 -17.79 3.99
C ASP A 94 1.95 -18.04 2.60
N GLU A 95 1.15 -18.43 1.59
CA GLU A 95 1.64 -18.49 0.23
C GLU A 95 1.80 -17.07 -0.32
N VAL A 96 2.89 -16.88 -1.05
CA VAL A 96 3.32 -15.57 -1.54
C VAL A 96 3.56 -15.64 -3.03
N GLU A 97 2.94 -14.71 -3.75
CA GLU A 97 3.22 -14.43 -5.15
C GLU A 97 4.02 -13.12 -5.23
N PHE A 98 5.12 -13.13 -5.99
CA PHE A 98 5.95 -11.95 -6.22
C PHE A 98 6.37 -11.92 -7.69
N LEU A 99 6.06 -10.82 -8.36
CA LEU A 99 6.32 -10.64 -9.78
C LEU A 99 6.96 -9.27 -10.04
N SER A 100 7.96 -9.23 -10.90
CA SER A 100 8.39 -8.00 -11.56
C SER A 100 7.61 -7.88 -12.85
N ILE A 101 6.81 -6.84 -12.99
CA ILE A 101 5.85 -6.69 -14.09
C ILE A 101 5.92 -5.30 -14.69
N ASP A 102 5.35 -5.13 -15.89
CA ASP A 102 5.06 -3.80 -16.42
C ASP A 102 3.65 -3.31 -16.02
N LEU A 103 3.36 -2.05 -16.32
CA LEU A 103 2.06 -1.44 -16.00
C LEU A 103 0.89 -2.09 -16.77
N LYS A 104 1.12 -2.57 -18.00
CA LYS A 104 0.08 -3.23 -18.81
C LYS A 104 -0.29 -4.59 -18.23
N GLU A 105 0.70 -5.34 -17.74
CA GLU A 105 0.50 -6.58 -17.01
C GLU A 105 -0.20 -6.33 -15.68
N LEU A 106 0.20 -5.29 -14.93
CA LEU A 106 -0.48 -4.89 -13.71
C LEU A 106 -1.96 -4.59 -13.98
N LYS A 107 -2.28 -3.86 -15.05
CA LYS A 107 -3.67 -3.56 -15.42
C LYS A 107 -4.52 -4.80 -15.67
N LYS A 108 -3.92 -5.88 -16.19
CA LYS A 108 -4.60 -7.17 -16.40
C LYS A 108 -4.83 -7.93 -15.10
N ILE A 109 -3.84 -7.91 -14.19
CA ILE A 109 -3.89 -8.60 -12.90
C ILE A 109 -4.81 -7.86 -11.93
N ASN A 110 -4.67 -6.54 -11.84
CA ASN A 110 -5.38 -5.67 -10.91
C ASN A 110 -5.49 -4.24 -11.48
N SER A 111 -6.60 -3.98 -12.17
CA SER A 111 -6.87 -2.68 -12.81
C SER A 111 -6.95 -1.52 -11.82
N MET A 112 -7.46 -1.75 -10.61
CA MET A 112 -7.54 -0.73 -9.55
C MET A 112 -6.13 -0.27 -9.14
N LEU A 113 -5.22 -1.21 -8.84
CA LEU A 113 -3.85 -0.88 -8.47
C LEU A 113 -3.11 -0.16 -9.62
N SER A 114 -3.33 -0.59 -10.86
CA SER A 114 -2.81 0.12 -12.04
C SER A 114 -3.30 1.57 -12.10
N CYS A 115 -4.61 1.79 -11.92
CA CYS A 115 -5.18 3.13 -11.93
C CYS A 115 -4.60 4.00 -10.80
N MET A 116 -4.46 3.45 -9.59
CA MET A 116 -3.94 4.23 -8.45
C MET A 116 -2.49 4.64 -8.68
N ILE A 117 -1.67 3.75 -9.25
CA ILE A 117 -0.30 4.08 -9.66
C ILE A 117 -0.27 5.23 -10.68
N GLU A 118 -1.14 5.18 -11.69
CA GLU A 118 -1.26 6.26 -12.70
C GLU A 118 -1.72 7.58 -12.08
N GLU A 119 -2.61 7.54 -11.09
CA GLU A 119 -3.08 8.73 -10.38
C GLU A 119 -2.02 9.32 -9.46
N MET A 120 -1.12 8.50 -8.89
CA MET A 120 -0.01 8.97 -8.05
C MET A 120 1.00 9.81 -8.82
N ASP A 121 1.11 9.59 -10.13
CA ASP A 121 1.95 10.43 -11.01
C ASP A 121 1.28 11.77 -11.35
N LYS A 122 -0.04 11.84 -11.23
CA LYS A 122 -0.79 13.08 -11.43
C LYS A 122 -0.65 13.91 -10.15
N LYS A 123 -0.49 15.24 -10.28
CA LYS A 123 -0.53 16.19 -9.14
C LYS A 123 -1.97 16.35 -8.62
N SER A 124 -2.64 15.25 -8.31
CA SER A 124 -4.07 15.19 -8.06
C SER A 124 -4.35 15.21 -6.55
N ASN A 125 -5.10 16.20 -6.08
CA ASN A 125 -5.60 16.24 -4.70
C ASN A 125 -6.58 15.09 -4.40
N LYS A 126 -7.01 14.35 -5.42
CA LYS A 126 -7.97 13.25 -5.26
C LYS A 126 -7.41 12.07 -4.47
N LEU A 127 -6.08 11.94 -4.38
CA LEU A 127 -5.45 10.85 -3.65
C LEU A 127 -5.38 11.07 -2.13
N ILE A 128 -5.78 12.23 -1.61
CA ILE A 128 -5.62 12.57 -0.19
C ILE A 128 -6.96 13.10 0.32
N THR A 129 -7.43 12.64 1.48
CA THR A 129 -7.62 13.49 2.70
C THR A 129 -8.38 12.80 3.82
N GLU A 130 -9.31 11.88 3.55
CA GLU A 130 -10.16 11.29 4.57
C GLU A 130 -10.56 9.87 4.15
N LYS A 131 -10.74 8.93 5.09
CA LYS A 131 -11.31 7.60 4.79
C LYS A 131 -12.80 7.73 4.44
N THR A 132 -13.08 8.35 3.30
CA THR A 132 -14.39 8.40 2.65
C THR A 132 -14.51 7.33 1.57
N SER A 133 -13.49 6.47 1.43
CA SER A 133 -13.46 5.50 0.36
C SER A 133 -14.56 4.45 0.52
N THR A 134 -15.26 4.13 -0.56
CA THR A 134 -16.33 3.14 -0.62
C THR A 134 -15.84 1.71 -0.83
N PHE A 135 -14.53 1.47 -0.71
CA PHE A 135 -13.95 0.14 -0.79
C PHE A 135 -14.37 -0.72 0.41
N ASP A 136 -14.73 -1.98 0.16
CA ASP A 136 -14.98 -2.99 1.21
C ASP A 136 -13.67 -3.52 1.85
N PHE A 137 -12.56 -2.83 1.64
CA PHE A 137 -11.20 -3.19 2.04
C PHE A 137 -10.35 -1.93 2.25
N ASP A 138 -9.25 -2.06 3.00
CA ASP A 138 -8.38 -0.93 3.31
C ASP A 138 -7.28 -0.76 2.26
N VAL A 139 -7.05 0.48 1.85
CA VAL A 139 -6.00 0.85 0.88
C VAL A 139 -5.10 1.92 1.48
N TYR A 140 -3.81 1.60 1.59
CA TYR A 140 -2.79 2.51 2.06
C TYR A 140 -1.86 2.87 0.91
N ILE A 141 -1.62 4.16 0.72
CA ILE A 141 -0.67 4.66 -0.27
C ILE A 141 0.46 5.34 0.48
N THR A 142 1.69 4.89 0.24
CA THR A 142 2.88 5.48 0.82
C THR A 142 3.82 5.98 -0.27
N LYS A 143 4.21 7.26 -0.19
CA LYS A 143 5.24 7.84 -1.03
C LYS A 143 6.55 7.94 -0.25
N VAL A 144 7.62 7.42 -0.81
CA VAL A 144 8.98 7.50 -0.26
C VAL A 144 9.82 8.36 -1.20
N ILE A 145 10.23 9.54 -0.74
CA ILE A 145 11.15 10.44 -1.44
C ILE A 145 12.43 10.53 -0.61
N SER A 146 13.43 9.74 -0.98
CA SER A 146 14.60 9.49 -0.15
C SER A 146 14.19 8.92 1.22
N THR A 147 15.14 8.49 2.05
CA THR A 147 14.83 8.11 3.45
C THR A 147 14.40 9.29 4.33
N LYS A 148 14.18 10.47 3.74
CA LYS A 148 13.92 11.73 4.44
C LYS A 148 12.43 12.06 4.53
N SER A 149 11.61 11.57 3.60
CA SER A 149 10.17 11.85 3.57
C SER A 149 9.42 10.56 3.20
N ILE A 150 8.56 10.14 4.13
CA ILE A 150 7.66 9.01 3.97
C ILE A 150 6.28 9.51 4.36
N ASP A 151 5.40 9.62 3.38
CA ASP A 151 4.04 10.12 3.57
C ASP A 151 3.06 9.00 3.25
N THR A 152 2.24 8.60 4.23
CA THR A 152 1.20 7.56 4.07
C THR A 152 -0.19 8.18 4.18
N TYR A 153 -1.10 7.80 3.28
CA TYR A 153 -2.47 8.33 3.21
C TYR A 153 -3.45 7.32 2.60
N PHE A 154 -4.75 7.58 2.73
CA PHE A 154 -5.82 6.84 2.06
C PHE A 154 -6.26 7.57 0.78
N PRO A 155 -6.51 6.83 -0.32
CA PRO A 155 -7.09 7.42 -1.53
C PRO A 155 -8.57 7.77 -1.31
N ASN A 156 -9.07 8.85 -1.94
CA ASN A 156 -10.51 8.98 -2.19
C ASN A 156 -10.93 8.02 -3.31
N ASN A 157 -12.23 7.93 -3.62
CA ASN A 157 -12.83 7.08 -4.67
C ASN A 157 -12.36 7.41 -6.11
N VAL A 158 -11.06 7.28 -6.38
CA VAL A 158 -10.41 7.67 -7.63
C VAL A 158 -10.42 6.53 -8.64
N CYS A 159 -10.34 5.30 -8.14
CA CYS A 159 -10.20 4.09 -8.95
C CYS A 159 -11.26 3.04 -8.62
N ASP A 160 -12.42 3.51 -8.14
CA ASP A 160 -13.51 2.63 -7.79
C ASP A 160 -14.10 2.01 -9.07
N SER A 161 -14.17 0.69 -9.12
CA SER A 161 -14.50 -0.07 -10.35
C SER A 161 -15.96 0.07 -10.80
N LYS A 162 -16.72 1.03 -10.25
CA LYS A 162 -18.12 1.31 -10.58
C LYS A 162 -18.32 2.32 -11.72
N SER A 163 -17.24 2.91 -12.26
CA SER A 163 -17.34 3.95 -13.30
C SER A 163 -17.32 3.48 -14.76
N ASP A 164 -17.23 2.18 -15.05
CA ASP A 164 -17.22 1.67 -16.44
C ASP A 164 -18.61 1.14 -16.89
N ASN A 165 -19.71 1.73 -16.40
CA ASN A 165 -21.05 1.53 -16.96
C ASN A 165 -21.69 2.90 -17.23
N ASN A 166 -21.35 3.50 -18.37
CA ASN A 166 -22.24 4.34 -19.18
C ASN A 166 -21.67 4.54 -20.58
#